data_AF-A0A0J6FE39-F1
#
_entry.id   AF-A0A0J6FE39-F1
#
_cell.length_a   1.000
_cell.length_b   1.000
_cell.length_c   1.000
_cell.angle_alpha   90.00
_cell.angle_beta   90.00
_cell.angle_gamma   90.00
#
_symmetry.space_group_name_H-M   'P 1'
#
loop_
_entity.id
_entity.type
_entity.pdbx_description
1 polymer ?
#
loop_
_entity_poly.entity_id
_entity_poly.type
_entity_poly.pdbx_seq_one_letter_code
_entity_poly.pdbx_strand_id
1 'polypeptide(L)'
;MASDPLPSFPFLNPGEFRSICSSFLNRVTRYSGDLRALGWTNVKQDYQDGSAMLIISRIIDLPQWANGEQNDEGSYLQDDIEDDDPEMLIRPSSISGTSKVEMEYHILLSPTYQVPVLHFFFKNTPYSGPNALEIVYEHLVPPAYRSDLKQVGVMGGISMTNHPISGIPVYFIHPCNTASALQTVQGKETPTAETYLPLWLGLVGNCVGLYIPKELFASLRNNSDD
;
A
#
# COMPACT_ATOMS: atom_id res chain seq x y z
N MET A 1 -10.28 28.31 -5.67
CA MET A 1 -10.51 28.77 -4.29
C MET A 1 -9.65 27.90 -3.40
N ALA A 2 -8.81 28.49 -2.55
CA ALA A 2 -8.05 27.70 -1.58
C ALA A 2 -9.05 26.95 -0.68
N SER A 3 -8.83 25.66 -0.47
CA SER A 3 -9.64 24.86 0.44
C SER A 3 -9.39 25.31 1.88
N ASP A 4 -10.44 25.32 2.71
CA ASP A 4 -10.31 25.72 4.10
C ASP A 4 -9.39 24.74 4.86
N PRO A 5 -8.61 25.25 5.85
CA PRO A 5 -7.82 24.40 6.74
C PRO A 5 -8.70 23.39 7.49
N LEU A 6 -8.15 22.21 7.78
CA LEU A 6 -8.83 21.18 8.55
C LEU A 6 -8.76 21.50 10.05
N PRO A 7 -9.89 21.84 10.72
CA PRO A 7 -9.88 22.26 12.11
C PRO A 7 -9.44 21.18 13.10
N SER A 8 -9.63 19.90 12.80
CA SER A 8 -9.27 18.81 13.75
C SER A 8 -7.81 18.36 13.64
N PHE A 9 -7.01 18.95 12.75
CA PHE A 9 -5.63 18.51 12.49
C PHE A 9 -4.81 18.38 13.80
N PRO A 10 -4.03 17.29 13.99
CA PRO A 10 -3.70 16.22 13.04
C PRO A 10 -4.76 15.12 12.91
N PHE A 11 -5.79 15.17 13.75
CA PHE A 11 -6.90 14.25 13.73
C PHE A 11 -7.91 14.64 12.66
N LEU A 12 -8.90 13.78 12.46
CA LEU A 12 -9.99 13.97 11.52
C LEU A 12 -11.30 13.49 12.15
N ASN A 13 -12.34 14.30 11.98
CA ASN A 13 -13.70 13.80 12.11
C ASN A 13 -14.16 13.11 10.79
N PRO A 14 -15.25 12.34 10.81
CA PRO A 14 -15.73 11.63 9.62
C PRO A 14 -16.04 12.53 8.41
N GLY A 15 -16.51 13.77 8.65
CA GLY A 15 -16.81 14.74 7.60
C GLY A 15 -15.55 15.29 6.92
N GLU A 16 -14.52 15.57 7.69
CA GLU A 16 -13.19 15.95 7.19
C GLU A 16 -12.57 14.82 6.38
N PHE A 17 -12.57 13.59 6.91
CA PHE A 17 -12.03 12.44 6.19
C PHE A 17 -12.77 12.18 4.87
N ARG A 18 -14.11 12.28 4.88
CA ARG A 18 -14.92 12.19 3.65
C ARG A 18 -14.50 13.26 2.63
N SER A 19 -14.35 14.50 3.07
CA SER A 19 -13.96 15.63 2.21
C SER A 19 -12.57 15.42 1.61
N ILE A 20 -11.63 14.91 2.40
CA ILE A 20 -10.28 14.54 1.95
C ILE A 20 -10.34 13.46 0.85
N CYS A 21 -11.07 12.37 1.10
CA CYS A 21 -11.23 11.28 0.13
C CYS A 21 -11.86 11.77 -1.19
N SER A 22 -12.91 12.60 -1.10
CA SER A 22 -13.57 13.17 -2.28
C SER A 22 -12.68 14.15 -3.03
N SER A 23 -11.92 14.99 -2.31
CA SER A 23 -10.97 15.93 -2.90
C SER A 23 -9.88 15.20 -3.68
N PHE A 24 -9.32 14.14 -3.09
CA PHE A 24 -8.32 13.31 -3.74
C PHE A 24 -8.89 12.57 -4.95
N LEU A 25 -10.06 11.95 -4.84
CA LEU A 25 -10.70 11.28 -5.97
C LEU A 25 -10.97 12.26 -7.12
N ASN A 26 -11.46 13.47 -6.82
CA ASN A 26 -11.67 14.52 -7.82
C ASN A 26 -10.37 14.92 -8.54
N ARG A 27 -9.25 14.91 -7.83
CA ARG A 27 -7.93 15.17 -8.43
C ARG A 27 -7.52 14.03 -9.37
N VAL A 28 -7.73 12.79 -8.95
CA VAL A 28 -7.45 11.61 -9.78
C VAL A 28 -8.37 11.57 -11.02
N THR A 29 -9.65 11.88 -10.90
CA THR A 29 -10.59 11.86 -12.05
C THR A 29 -10.35 12.99 -13.05
N ARG A 30 -9.74 14.09 -12.62
CA ARG A 30 -9.31 15.18 -13.52
C ARG A 30 -8.02 14.87 -14.27
N TYR A 31 -7.27 13.85 -13.84
CA TYR A 31 -6.09 13.41 -14.58
C TYR A 31 -6.53 12.77 -15.90
N SER A 32 -6.10 13.34 -17.01
CA SER A 32 -6.48 12.90 -18.36
C SER A 32 -5.60 11.79 -18.93
N GLY A 33 -4.52 11.42 -18.25
CA GLY A 33 -3.63 10.34 -18.67
C GLY A 33 -4.08 8.96 -18.18
N ASP A 34 -3.33 7.93 -18.57
CA ASP A 34 -3.59 6.57 -18.14
C ASP A 34 -3.08 6.35 -16.70
N LEU A 35 -3.98 6.02 -15.77
CA LEU A 35 -3.63 5.69 -14.39
C LEU A 35 -2.67 4.50 -14.29
N ARG A 36 -2.75 3.56 -15.24
CA ARG A 36 -1.83 2.40 -15.26
C ARG A 36 -0.40 2.81 -15.54
N ALA A 37 -0.19 3.87 -16.31
CA ALA A 37 1.14 4.46 -16.53
C ALA A 37 1.71 5.08 -15.24
N LEU A 38 0.84 5.47 -14.31
CA LEU A 38 1.21 5.93 -12.97
C LEU A 38 1.37 4.78 -11.95
N GLY A 39 1.20 3.54 -12.40
CA GLY A 39 1.28 2.36 -11.56
C GLY A 39 0.02 2.06 -10.76
N TRP A 40 -1.11 2.73 -10.99
CA TRP A 40 -2.40 2.46 -10.33
C TRP A 40 -3.40 1.84 -11.30
N THR A 41 -4.12 0.81 -10.89
CA THR A 41 -5.18 0.18 -11.69
C THR A 41 -6.56 0.74 -11.38
N ASN A 42 -6.77 1.23 -10.16
CA ASN A 42 -8.05 1.72 -9.69
C ASN A 42 -7.87 2.71 -8.53
N VAL A 43 -8.73 3.73 -8.49
CA VAL A 43 -8.92 4.62 -7.33
C VAL A 43 -10.41 4.89 -7.20
N LYS A 44 -11.00 4.58 -6.05
CA LYS A 44 -12.42 4.85 -5.79
C LYS A 44 -12.66 5.22 -4.34
N GLN A 45 -13.71 5.99 -4.12
CA GLN A 45 -14.27 6.23 -2.79
C GLN A 45 -15.48 5.33 -2.62
N ASP A 46 -15.56 4.65 -1.48
CA ASP A 46 -16.67 3.80 -1.09
C ASP A 46 -17.21 4.25 0.29
N TYR A 47 -18.38 3.73 0.66
CA TYR A 47 -19.03 4.00 1.95
C TYR A 47 -19.49 2.70 2.58
N GLN A 48 -19.09 2.47 3.83
CA GLN A 48 -19.45 1.28 4.58
C GLN A 48 -19.92 1.73 5.96
N ASP A 49 -21.14 1.35 6.34
CA ASP A 49 -21.81 1.80 7.57
C ASP A 49 -21.77 3.33 7.78
N GLY A 50 -21.91 4.09 6.68
CA GLY A 50 -21.86 5.56 6.69
C GLY A 50 -20.45 6.15 6.81
N SER A 51 -19.42 5.32 6.99
CA SER A 51 -18.02 5.75 7.02
C SER A 51 -17.41 5.72 5.62
N ALA A 52 -16.77 6.82 5.24
CA ALA A 52 -16.03 6.88 3.97
C ALA A 52 -14.82 5.94 4.01
N MET A 53 -14.46 5.39 2.86
CA MET A 53 -13.25 4.60 2.64
C MET A 53 -12.66 4.96 1.28
N LEU A 54 -11.35 5.07 1.19
CA LEU A 54 -10.65 5.24 -0.08
C LEU A 54 -9.96 3.92 -0.46
N ILE A 55 -10.17 3.45 -1.68
CA ILE A 55 -9.60 2.23 -2.22
C ILE A 55 -8.66 2.60 -3.37
N ILE A 56 -7.42 2.11 -3.30
CA ILE A 56 -6.43 2.23 -4.37
C ILE A 56 -5.94 0.82 -4.71
N SER A 57 -5.87 0.47 -5.99
CA SER A 57 -5.35 -0.83 -6.43
C SER A 57 -4.16 -0.61 -7.37
N ARG A 58 -3.20 -1.54 -7.35
CA ARG A 58 -2.07 -1.55 -8.29
C ARG A 58 -1.56 -2.96 -8.55
N ILE A 59 -0.87 -3.13 -9.65
CA ILE A 59 -0.12 -4.36 -9.93
C ILE A 59 1.28 -4.26 -9.31
N ILE A 60 1.75 -5.37 -8.75
CA ILE A 60 3.13 -5.59 -8.37
C ILE A 60 3.65 -6.86 -9.04
N ASP A 61 4.95 -6.91 -9.26
CA ASP A 61 5.64 -8.10 -9.77
C ASP A 61 6.21 -8.88 -8.58
N LEU A 62 5.75 -10.12 -8.40
CA LEU A 62 6.29 -11.07 -7.44
C LEU A 62 7.06 -12.17 -8.17
N PRO A 63 8.07 -12.79 -7.56
CA PRO A 63 8.70 -13.95 -8.17
C PRO A 63 7.70 -15.13 -8.26
N GLN A 64 7.79 -15.93 -9.31
CA GLN A 64 6.85 -17.05 -9.53
C GLN A 64 6.79 -18.05 -8.37
N TRP A 65 7.89 -18.30 -7.65
CA TRP A 65 7.90 -19.19 -6.48
C TRP A 65 6.99 -18.70 -5.35
N ALA A 66 6.71 -17.40 -5.29
CA ALA A 66 5.78 -16.85 -4.32
C ALA A 66 4.36 -17.38 -4.58
N ASN A 67 3.95 -17.65 -5.83
CA ASN A 67 2.55 -17.92 -6.19
C ASN A 67 1.94 -19.19 -5.57
N GLY A 68 2.72 -19.99 -4.86
CA GLY A 68 2.20 -21.17 -4.15
C GLY A 68 1.58 -22.19 -5.10
N GLU A 69 1.86 -22.10 -6.41
CA GLU A 69 1.66 -23.20 -7.34
C GLU A 69 2.64 -24.29 -6.90
N GLN A 70 2.16 -25.17 -6.04
CA GLN A 70 2.74 -26.50 -5.93
C GLN A 70 2.67 -27.08 -7.33
N ASN A 71 3.80 -27.12 -8.01
CA ASN A 71 3.98 -28.03 -9.13
C ASN A 71 3.90 -29.44 -8.55
N ASP A 72 2.68 -29.92 -8.35
CA ASP A 72 2.38 -31.33 -8.11
C ASP A 72 2.45 -32.04 -9.47
N GLU A 73 3.65 -32.04 -10.07
CA GLU A 73 3.97 -32.99 -11.11
C GLU A 73 4.66 -34.18 -10.44
N GLY A 74 3.82 -35.14 -10.03
CA GLY A 74 4.25 -36.49 -9.75
C GLY A 74 4.93 -37.08 -10.98
N SER A 75 6.25 -36.97 -11.06
CA SER A 75 7.07 -37.83 -11.90
C SER A 75 7.50 -39.04 -11.06
N TYR A 76 6.66 -40.07 -11.10
CA TYR A 76 7.08 -41.43 -10.79
C TYR A 76 8.05 -41.86 -11.90
N LEU A 77 9.35 -41.83 -11.65
CA LEU A 77 10.33 -42.62 -12.41
C LEU A 77 11.25 -43.32 -11.40
N GLN A 78 10.80 -44.52 -11.03
CA GLN A 78 11.55 -45.78 -11.08
C GLN A 78 13.06 -45.69 -10.79
N ASP A 79 13.48 -46.30 -9.67
CA ASP A 79 14.83 -46.84 -9.45
C ASP A 79 15.38 -47.46 -10.75
N ASP A 80 16.55 -47.02 -11.20
CA ASP A 80 17.69 -47.93 -11.36
C ASP A 80 18.94 -47.23 -11.96
N ILE A 81 20.03 -47.39 -11.19
CA ILE A 81 21.45 -47.43 -11.57
C ILE A 81 22.27 -46.12 -11.46
N GLU A 82 23.26 -46.26 -10.59
CA GLU A 82 24.42 -45.41 -10.27
C GLU A 82 25.20 -44.98 -11.51
N ASP A 83 25.51 -43.68 -11.62
CA ASP A 83 26.76 -43.23 -12.23
C ASP A 83 27.24 -42.00 -11.44
N ASP A 84 28.40 -42.15 -10.80
CA ASP A 84 29.09 -41.15 -9.99
C ASP A 84 29.80 -40.16 -10.95
N ASP A 85 29.06 -39.17 -11.45
CA ASP A 85 29.63 -38.05 -12.22
C ASP A 85 29.79 -36.81 -11.31
N PRO A 86 31.02 -36.48 -10.85
CA PRO A 86 31.26 -35.33 -9.99
C PRO A 86 31.15 -33.96 -10.71
N GLU A 87 30.74 -33.91 -11.98
CA GLU A 87 30.53 -32.64 -12.72
C GLU A 87 29.05 -32.28 -13.00
N MET A 88 28.10 -32.81 -12.21
CA MET A 88 26.72 -32.34 -12.27
C MET A 88 26.59 -30.93 -11.65
N LEU A 89 26.92 -29.92 -12.44
CA LEU A 89 26.52 -28.54 -12.21
C LEU A 89 25.00 -28.52 -12.01
N ILE A 90 24.56 -28.35 -10.77
CA ILE A 90 23.19 -27.94 -10.45
C ILE A 90 22.98 -26.66 -11.24
N ARG A 91 22.33 -26.77 -12.40
CA ARG A 91 21.79 -25.60 -13.09
C ARG A 91 20.75 -25.07 -12.10
N PRO A 92 20.91 -23.89 -11.49
CA PRO A 92 19.78 -23.29 -10.81
C PRO A 92 18.74 -23.13 -11.91
N SER A 93 17.70 -23.98 -11.86
CA SER A 93 16.56 -23.88 -12.75
C SER A 93 16.20 -22.41 -12.77
N SER A 94 16.31 -21.80 -13.94
CA SER A 94 15.98 -20.41 -14.17
C SER A 94 14.49 -20.23 -13.93
N ILE A 95 14.07 -20.13 -12.67
CA ILE A 95 12.78 -19.56 -12.28
C ILE A 95 12.92 -18.05 -12.47
N SER A 96 13.18 -17.64 -13.71
CA SER A 96 13.35 -16.25 -14.13
C SER A 96 12.03 -15.75 -14.67
N GLY A 97 10.98 -15.90 -13.87
CA GLY A 97 9.65 -15.41 -14.20
C GLY A 97 9.07 -14.62 -13.03
N THR A 98 8.47 -13.49 -13.34
CA THR A 98 7.64 -12.73 -12.40
C THR A 98 6.17 -12.98 -12.70
N SER A 99 5.38 -13.02 -11.63
CA SER A 99 3.94 -13.08 -11.66
C SER A 99 3.36 -11.74 -11.27
N LYS A 100 2.35 -11.29 -12.02
CA LYS A 100 1.65 -10.03 -11.75
C LYS A 100 0.53 -10.28 -10.76
N VAL A 101 0.59 -9.61 -9.61
CA VAL A 101 -0.41 -9.71 -8.56
C VAL A 101 -1.03 -8.34 -8.32
N GLU A 102 -2.34 -8.30 -8.16
CA GLU A 102 -3.04 -7.06 -7.78
C GLU A 102 -2.99 -6.89 -6.26
N MET A 103 -2.44 -5.77 -5.82
CA MET A 103 -2.46 -5.30 -4.44
C MET A 103 -3.58 -4.28 -4.28
N GLU A 104 -4.39 -4.42 -3.25
CA GLU A 104 -5.48 -3.50 -2.92
C GLU A 104 -5.22 -2.84 -1.57
N TYR A 105 -5.35 -1.52 -1.52
CA TYR A 105 -5.12 -0.68 -0.36
C TYR A 105 -6.43 -0.01 0.04
N HIS A 106 -6.83 -0.20 1.28
CA HIS A 106 -8.01 0.40 1.88
C HIS A 106 -7.61 1.38 2.96
N ILE A 107 -7.99 2.64 2.80
CA ILE A 107 -7.71 3.71 3.75
C ILE A 107 -9.02 4.04 4.46
N LEU A 108 -9.03 3.78 5.78
CA LEU A 108 -10.19 4.01 6.65
C LEU A 108 -9.83 4.95 7.79
N LEU A 109 -10.79 5.74 8.27
CA LEU A 109 -10.61 6.53 9.48
C LEU A 109 -10.68 5.62 10.72
N SER A 110 -9.67 5.68 11.60
CA SER A 110 -9.74 5.01 12.89
C SER A 110 -10.71 5.73 13.82
N PRO A 111 -11.72 5.06 14.41
CA PRO A 111 -12.58 5.68 15.42
C PRO A 111 -11.81 5.99 16.71
N THR A 112 -10.78 5.20 17.03
CA THR A 112 -9.98 5.35 18.26
C THR A 112 -8.88 6.40 18.10
N TYR A 113 -8.10 6.32 17.01
CA TYR A 113 -6.96 7.20 16.80
C TYR A 113 -7.32 8.48 16.04
N GLN A 114 -8.50 8.55 15.42
CA GLN A 114 -8.99 9.69 14.64
C GLN A 114 -8.02 10.14 13.53
N VAL A 115 -7.27 9.19 12.97
CA VAL A 115 -6.38 9.38 11.81
C VAL A 115 -6.63 8.26 10.80
N PRO A 116 -6.25 8.42 9.52
CA PRO A 116 -6.38 7.34 8.55
C PRO A 116 -5.47 6.16 8.87
N VAL A 117 -5.96 4.96 8.57
CA VAL A 117 -5.28 3.68 8.73
C VAL A 117 -5.23 2.98 7.38
N LEU A 118 -4.03 2.58 6.98
CA LEU A 118 -3.77 1.86 5.74
C LEU A 118 -3.89 0.36 6.00
N HIS A 119 -4.90 -0.27 5.38
CA HIS A 119 -5.02 -1.72 5.27
C HIS A 119 -4.64 -2.12 3.85
N PHE A 120 -3.98 -3.26 3.66
CA PHE A 120 -3.59 -3.74 2.35
C PHE A 120 -3.50 -5.25 2.28
N PHE A 121 -3.75 -5.81 1.10
CA PHE A 121 -3.76 -7.25 0.86
C PHE A 121 -3.63 -7.57 -0.63
N PHE A 122 -3.14 -8.77 -0.92
CA PHE A 122 -3.07 -9.30 -2.27
C PHE A 122 -4.47 -9.80 -2.68
N LYS A 123 -5.00 -9.27 -3.77
CA LYS A 123 -6.35 -9.55 -4.23
C LYS A 123 -6.39 -10.80 -5.10
N ASN A 124 -7.40 -11.64 -4.88
CA ASN A 124 -7.62 -12.89 -5.63
C ASN A 124 -6.41 -13.84 -5.60
N THR A 125 -5.72 -13.90 -4.47
CA THR A 125 -4.54 -14.77 -4.30
C THR A 125 -4.62 -15.56 -3.00
N PRO A 126 -3.89 -16.68 -2.88
CA PRO A 126 -3.74 -17.39 -1.62
C PRO A 126 -2.83 -16.64 -0.63
N TYR A 127 -2.15 -15.56 -1.06
CA TYR A 127 -1.23 -14.79 -0.23
C TYR A 127 -1.97 -14.11 0.92
N SER A 128 -2.01 -14.80 2.04
CA SER A 128 -2.61 -14.34 3.28
C SER A 128 -1.87 -14.95 4.45
N GLY A 129 -2.06 -14.39 5.62
CA GLY A 129 -1.44 -14.94 6.83
C GLY A 129 0.04 -14.54 7.03
N PRO A 130 0.65 -14.98 8.15
CA PRO A 130 1.99 -14.58 8.54
C PRO A 130 3.08 -14.94 7.52
N ASN A 131 2.90 -16.02 6.75
CA ASN A 131 3.90 -16.48 5.77
C ASN A 131 4.06 -15.50 4.60
N ALA A 132 3.01 -14.77 4.24
CA ALA A 132 3.08 -13.76 3.19
C ALA A 132 3.60 -12.40 3.71
N LEU A 133 3.82 -12.24 5.02
CA LEU A 133 4.43 -11.03 5.58
C LEU A 133 5.90 -10.89 5.16
N GLU A 134 6.63 -12.00 5.02
CA GLU A 134 8.01 -11.97 4.50
C GLU A 134 8.05 -11.45 3.06
N ILE A 135 7.13 -11.91 2.22
CA ILE A 135 6.97 -11.43 0.83
C ILE A 135 6.67 -9.93 0.81
N VAL A 136 5.82 -9.44 1.73
CA VAL A 136 5.57 -7.99 1.89
C VAL A 136 6.87 -7.24 2.20
N TYR A 137 7.66 -7.71 3.17
CA TYR A 137 8.92 -7.04 3.51
C TYR A 137 9.97 -7.08 2.39
N GLU A 138 10.04 -8.20 1.66
CA GLU A 138 11.02 -8.40 0.61
C GLU A 138 10.69 -7.63 -0.67
N HIS A 139 9.42 -7.61 -1.07
CA HIS A 139 9.02 -7.11 -2.39
C HIS A 139 8.20 -5.81 -2.36
N LEU A 140 7.57 -5.48 -1.23
CA LEU A 140 6.74 -4.28 -1.12
C LEU A 140 7.43 -3.17 -0.32
N VAL A 141 8.11 -3.52 0.77
CA VAL A 141 8.76 -2.57 1.67
C VAL A 141 10.14 -2.16 1.13
N PRO A 142 10.36 -0.87 0.80
CA PRO A 142 11.68 -0.40 0.38
C PRO A 142 12.73 -0.65 1.45
N PRO A 143 13.99 -0.98 1.09
CA PRO A 143 15.04 -1.31 2.06
C PRO A 143 15.22 -0.29 3.18
N ALA A 144 15.06 1.01 2.87
CA ALA A 144 15.17 2.10 3.83
C ALA A 144 14.14 2.05 4.97
N TYR A 145 12.96 1.44 4.75
CA TYR A 145 11.90 1.36 5.75
C TYR A 145 11.85 0.03 6.50
N ARG A 146 12.58 -1.00 6.06
CA ARG A 146 12.48 -2.36 6.63
C ARG A 146 12.83 -2.40 8.11
N SER A 147 13.91 -1.72 8.51
CA SER A 147 14.36 -1.69 9.91
C SER A 147 13.32 -1.00 10.81
N ASP A 148 12.80 0.14 10.35
CA ASP A 148 11.85 0.97 11.09
C ASP A 148 10.44 0.38 11.15
N LEU A 149 10.08 -0.51 10.22
CA LEU A 149 8.81 -1.25 10.23
C LEU A 149 8.91 -2.57 11.03
N LYS A 150 10.09 -3.19 11.07
CA LYS A 150 10.36 -4.38 11.92
C LYS A 150 10.50 -4.01 13.39
N GLN A 151 11.01 -2.83 13.69
CA GLN A 151 10.98 -2.23 15.01
C GLN A 151 9.71 -1.37 15.10
N VAL A 152 9.13 -1.13 16.28
CA VAL A 152 7.96 -0.24 16.40
C VAL A 152 8.42 1.22 16.28
N GLY A 153 8.82 1.62 15.08
CA GLY A 153 9.36 2.95 14.77
C GLY A 153 8.29 4.02 14.59
N VAL A 154 8.72 5.21 14.15
CA VAL A 154 7.85 6.39 13.96
C VAL A 154 6.74 6.14 12.91
N MET A 155 6.97 5.26 11.95
CA MET A 155 6.00 4.93 10.90
C MET A 155 4.95 3.88 11.33
N GLY A 156 5.06 3.31 12.53
CA GLY A 156 4.26 2.17 12.97
C GLY A 156 4.76 0.85 12.38
N GLY A 157 4.46 -0.28 13.03
CA GLY A 157 4.81 -1.61 12.50
C GLY A 157 3.76 -2.13 11.51
N ILE A 158 4.19 -2.97 10.55
CA ILE A 158 3.26 -3.79 9.76
C ILE A 158 2.74 -4.90 10.68
N SER A 159 1.43 -4.94 10.86
CA SER A 159 0.73 -5.96 11.64
C SER A 159 -0.38 -6.61 10.82
N MET A 160 -0.95 -7.69 11.34
CA MET A 160 -2.10 -8.37 10.75
C MET A 160 -3.36 -8.12 11.58
N THR A 161 -4.49 -7.96 10.91
CA THR A 161 -5.82 -7.85 11.52
C THR A 161 -6.87 -8.41 10.58
N ASN A 162 -8.11 -8.52 11.04
CA ASN A 162 -9.24 -8.71 10.14
C ASN A 162 -9.67 -7.36 9.57
N HIS A 163 -9.90 -7.30 8.26
CA HIS A 163 -10.38 -6.11 7.59
C HIS A 163 -11.72 -5.69 8.23
N PRO A 164 -11.88 -4.42 8.65
CA PRO A 164 -13.02 -3.99 9.46
C PRO A 164 -14.38 -4.19 8.79
N ILE A 165 -14.42 -4.30 7.46
CA ILE A 165 -15.67 -4.45 6.69
C ILE A 165 -15.86 -5.90 6.24
N SER A 166 -14.86 -6.49 5.59
CA SER A 166 -15.00 -7.80 4.94
C SER A 166 -14.63 -8.96 5.85
N GLY A 167 -14.01 -8.71 6.99
CA GLY A 167 -13.61 -9.74 7.96
C GLY A 167 -12.42 -10.61 7.52
N ILE A 168 -11.92 -10.45 6.29
CA ILE A 168 -10.78 -11.24 5.80
C ILE A 168 -9.47 -10.79 6.48
N PRO A 169 -8.49 -11.69 6.65
CA PRO A 169 -7.17 -11.31 7.13
C PRO A 169 -6.48 -10.33 6.17
N VAL A 170 -5.98 -9.21 6.70
CA VAL A 170 -5.25 -8.18 5.94
C VAL A 170 -4.06 -7.68 6.74
N TYR A 171 -3.11 -7.06 6.05
CA TYR A 171 -2.04 -6.31 6.69
C TYR A 171 -2.51 -4.89 6.94
N PHE A 172 -1.96 -4.24 7.97
CA PHE A 172 -2.19 -2.83 8.21
C PHE A 172 -0.96 -2.17 8.85
N ILE A 173 -0.87 -0.85 8.67
CA ILE A 173 0.11 -0.03 9.39
C ILE A 173 -0.54 0.50 10.66
N HIS A 174 0.07 0.23 11.81
CA HIS A 174 -0.47 0.67 13.09
C HIS A 174 -0.36 2.21 13.23
N PRO A 175 -1.47 2.92 13.54
CA PRO A 175 -1.52 4.37 13.44
C PRO A 175 -1.03 5.14 14.69
N CYS A 176 -0.47 4.47 15.71
CA CYS A 176 -0.17 5.08 17.01
C CYS A 176 0.70 6.34 16.95
N ASN A 177 1.65 6.38 16.02
CA ASN A 177 2.60 7.49 15.89
C ASN A 177 2.21 8.47 14.77
N THR A 178 1.17 8.16 13.99
CA THR A 178 0.77 8.93 12.80
C THR A 178 0.42 10.38 13.11
N ALA A 179 -0.31 10.64 14.19
CA ALA A 179 -0.70 12.00 14.57
C ALA A 179 0.53 12.88 14.88
N SER A 180 1.48 12.35 15.66
CA SER A 180 2.72 13.05 16.01
C SER A 180 3.62 13.24 14.78
N ALA A 181 3.70 12.23 13.91
CA ALA A 181 4.44 12.33 12.65
C ALA A 181 3.87 13.44 11.75
N LEU A 182 2.55 13.49 11.55
CA LEU A 182 1.87 14.54 10.78
C LEU A 182 2.17 15.94 11.32
N GLN A 183 2.12 16.13 12.64
CA GLN A 183 2.45 17.41 13.28
C GLN A 183 3.93 17.80 13.09
N THR A 184 4.83 16.82 12.98
CA THR A 184 6.26 17.06 12.81
C THR A 184 6.60 17.49 11.39
N VAL A 185 5.90 16.94 10.39
CA VAL A 185 6.15 17.22 8.97
C VAL A 185 5.25 18.30 8.38
N GLN A 186 4.28 18.82 9.15
CA GLN A 186 3.45 19.92 8.67
C GLN A 186 4.32 21.13 8.34
N GLY A 187 3.98 21.82 7.24
CA GLY A 187 4.61 23.08 6.88
C GLY A 187 4.14 24.23 7.77
N LYS A 188 4.27 25.46 7.26
CA LYS A 188 3.79 26.66 7.96
C LYS A 188 2.26 26.76 8.01
N GLU A 189 1.58 26.09 7.09
CA GLU A 189 0.13 26.13 6.93
C GLU A 189 -0.50 24.83 7.42
N THR A 190 -1.63 24.95 8.12
CA THR A 190 -2.44 23.80 8.51
C THR A 190 -2.96 23.08 7.26
N PRO A 191 -2.85 21.74 7.18
CA PRO A 191 -3.33 21.00 6.03
C PRO A 191 -4.81 21.21 5.73
N THR A 192 -5.15 21.21 4.45
CA THR A 192 -6.52 21.31 3.93
C THR A 192 -6.99 19.93 3.45
N ALA A 193 -8.24 19.83 3.00
CA ALA A 193 -8.74 18.61 2.38
C ALA A 193 -7.91 18.15 1.16
N GLU A 194 -7.20 19.06 0.49
CA GLU A 194 -6.34 18.74 -0.67
C GLU A 194 -4.94 18.26 -0.27
N THR A 195 -4.41 18.72 0.87
CA THR A 195 -2.99 18.50 1.24
C THR A 195 -2.80 17.45 2.33
N TYR A 196 -3.84 17.13 3.12
CA TYR A 196 -3.75 16.13 4.19
C TYR A 196 -3.40 14.74 3.67
N LEU A 197 -4.17 14.19 2.72
CA LEU A 197 -3.92 12.83 2.25
C LEU A 197 -2.57 12.70 1.54
N PRO A 198 -2.13 13.66 0.71
CA PRO A 198 -0.77 13.65 0.18
C PRO A 198 0.32 13.60 1.24
N LEU A 199 0.18 14.42 2.29
CA LEU A 199 1.09 14.43 3.42
C LEU A 199 1.10 13.06 4.15
N TRP A 200 -0.07 12.53 4.45
CA TRP A 200 -0.22 11.24 5.14
C TRP A 200 0.29 10.06 4.32
N LEU A 201 0.01 10.00 3.01
CA LEU A 201 0.54 8.98 2.10
C LEU A 201 2.07 9.06 1.97
N GLY A 202 2.64 10.27 2.01
CA GLY A 202 4.08 10.46 2.04
C GLY A 202 4.74 9.86 3.29
N LEU A 203 4.04 9.87 4.43
CA LEU A 203 4.49 9.23 5.68
C LEU A 203 4.26 7.71 5.66
N VAL A 204 3.03 7.28 5.39
CA VAL A 204 2.56 5.91 5.63
C VAL A 204 2.52 5.07 4.35
N GLY A 205 2.16 5.65 3.20
CA GLY A 205 2.02 4.90 1.95
C GLY A 205 3.37 4.39 1.40
N ASN A 206 4.39 5.24 1.46
CA ASN A 206 5.71 4.94 0.89
C ASN A 206 6.39 3.70 1.52
N CYS A 207 6.11 3.39 2.79
CA CYS A 207 6.73 2.26 3.47
C CYS A 207 6.20 0.91 2.96
N VAL A 208 5.05 0.90 2.27
CA VAL A 208 4.43 -0.27 1.65
C VAL A 208 4.20 -0.06 0.16
N GLY A 209 5.08 0.68 -0.50
CA GLY A 209 5.07 0.82 -1.96
C GLY A 209 3.86 1.57 -2.53
N LEU A 210 3.07 2.27 -1.72
CA LEU A 210 1.98 3.13 -2.17
C LEU A 210 2.48 4.58 -2.31
N TYR A 211 3.04 4.87 -3.48
CA TYR A 211 3.55 6.20 -3.81
C TYR A 211 2.49 7.04 -4.50
N ILE A 212 2.55 8.36 -4.25
CA ILE A 212 1.73 9.33 -4.99
C ILE A 212 2.43 9.70 -6.29
N PRO A 213 1.77 9.49 -7.44
CA PRO A 213 2.26 9.98 -8.71
C PRO A 213 2.34 11.51 -8.72
N LYS A 214 3.51 12.06 -9.01
CA LYS A 214 3.76 13.51 -9.09
C LYS A 214 2.86 14.20 -10.11
N GLU A 215 2.44 13.48 -11.15
CA GLU A 215 1.58 13.94 -12.24
C GLU A 215 0.21 14.41 -11.71
N LEU A 216 -0.28 13.84 -10.61
CA LEU A 216 -1.52 14.26 -9.96
C LEU A 216 -1.39 15.63 -9.25
N PHE A 217 -0.15 16.09 -9.02
CA PHE A 217 0.17 17.29 -8.24
C PHE A 217 1.04 18.29 -9.01
N ALA A 218 1.43 17.99 -10.25
CA ALA A 218 2.26 18.84 -11.10
C ALA A 218 1.63 20.21 -11.40
N SER A 219 0.29 20.34 -11.29
CA SER A 219 -0.44 21.60 -11.47
C SER A 219 -0.32 22.60 -10.32
N LEU A 220 0.33 22.25 -9.20
CA LEU A 220 0.52 23.16 -8.05
C LEU A 220 1.67 24.17 -8.23
N ARG A 221 2.54 23.99 -9.24
CA ARG A 221 3.77 24.79 -9.38
C ARG A 221 3.65 26.02 -10.30
N ASN A 222 2.53 26.20 -10.98
CA ASN A 222 2.37 27.27 -11.98
C ASN A 222 1.75 28.58 -11.44
N ASN A 223 1.49 28.69 -10.13
CA ASN A 223 0.86 29.88 -9.54
C ASN A 223 1.75 30.58 -8.49
N SER A 224 3.08 30.46 -8.56
CA SER A 224 4.01 31.13 -7.64
C SER A 224 4.88 32.21 -8.29
N ASP A 225 4.79 32.40 -9.61
CA ASP A 225 5.54 33.40 -10.35
C ASP A 225 4.57 34.22 -11.21
N ASP A 226 3.82 35.13 -10.58
CA ASP A 226 3.31 36.37 -11.17
C ASP A 226 2.97 37.39 -10.07
#